data_AF-A0A3C0SWB2-F1
#
_entry.id   AF-A0A3C0SWB2-F1
#
_cell.length_a   1.000
_cell.length_b   1.000
_cell.length_c   1.000
_cell.angle_alpha   90.00
_cell.angle_beta   90.00
_cell.angle_gamma   90.00
#
_symmetry.space_group_name_H-M   'P 1'
#
loop_
_entity.id
_entity.type
_entity.pdbx_description
1 polymer ?
#
loop_
_entity_poly.entity_id
_entity_poly.type
_entity_poly.pdbx_seq_one_letter_code
_entity_poly.pdbx_strand_id
1 'polypeptide(L)'
;MLIRYGTNGKGRRVKIANIYTIEEHGITTGMIDSDALKIIKRLRHGGYNAYVVGGAVRDLLLNKRPKDFDIATDAHPRQIKKLFWNAKIIGKRFRLVHIQFNNKIIEVSTFRGLSPGDEQNTFGTMEDDVKRRDFTFNALYYSPIEEQLIDYISGYEDVRQARICSLIPLDVTFKEDPVRLIRTVKYAATTGFPLPGKIKKALKKYSSELEKAAVSRLTEELMKILACGSSEQIFKYCIEYNMLQHIVPAVNDDITDGMMESLRMLDKEIADKESVRREYMIYALTRTYLTPPSQVSLKTKTAFREVFKAMKAVIAPLTPPNIEVEKAVVLYFKELGISIKIPNAHNTSKQRRSNRRRRPAHRKTKPPEQAAR
;
A
#
# COMPACT_ATOMS: atom_id res chain seq x y z
N MET A 1 8.44 -30.99 4.50
CA MET A 1 7.95 -30.07 5.55
C MET A 1 8.72 -30.29 6.84
N LEU A 2 9.42 -29.27 7.32
CA LEU A 2 10.05 -29.24 8.64
C LEU A 2 9.10 -28.54 9.64
N ILE A 3 9.21 -28.86 10.92
CA ILE A 3 8.39 -28.25 11.97
C ILE A 3 9.27 -27.50 12.94
N ARG A 4 8.98 -26.21 13.14
CA ARG A 4 9.59 -25.42 14.21
C ARG A 4 8.83 -25.64 15.50
N TYR A 5 9.51 -26.20 16.50
CA TYR A 5 9.00 -26.31 17.85
C TYR A 5 9.53 -25.16 18.70
N GLY A 6 8.75 -24.74 19.69
CA GLY A 6 9.26 -23.99 20.83
C GLY A 6 8.55 -24.43 22.10
N THR A 7 8.71 -23.66 23.16
CA THR A 7 8.33 -24.09 24.51
C THR A 7 7.17 -23.23 24.99
N ASN A 8 6.07 -23.85 25.43
CA ASN A 8 4.96 -23.09 26.03
C ASN A 8 5.28 -22.68 27.48
N GLY A 9 4.43 -21.85 28.09
CA GLY A 9 4.60 -21.41 29.49
C GLY A 9 4.62 -22.53 30.55
N LYS A 10 4.35 -23.78 30.16
CA LYS A 10 4.43 -24.99 31.00
C LYS A 10 5.64 -25.87 30.66
N GLY A 11 6.61 -25.38 29.89
CA GLY A 11 7.82 -26.12 29.53
C GLY A 11 7.64 -27.20 28.46
N ARG A 12 6.44 -27.37 27.87
CA ARG A 12 6.19 -28.41 26.86
C ARG A 12 6.56 -27.91 25.46
N ARG A 13 7.17 -28.80 24.66
CA ARG A 13 7.39 -28.54 23.23
C ARG A 13 6.06 -28.46 22.50
N VAL A 14 5.80 -27.33 21.86
CA VAL A 14 4.63 -27.07 21.02
C VAL A 14 5.11 -26.68 19.62
N LYS A 15 4.36 -27.10 18.61
CA LYS A 15 4.57 -26.67 17.24
C LYS A 15 4.22 -25.18 17.13
N ILE A 16 5.15 -24.40 16.58
CA ILE A 16 5.00 -22.94 16.44
C ILE A 16 4.87 -22.53 14.98
N ALA A 17 5.61 -23.18 14.06
CA ALA A 17 5.54 -22.88 12.64
C ALA A 17 5.83 -24.10 11.78
N ASN A 18 5.27 -24.12 10.57
CA ASN A 18 5.72 -24.96 9.47
C ASN A 18 6.89 -24.26 8.75
N ILE A 19 7.87 -25.05 8.33
CA ILE A 19 8.96 -24.61 7.47
C ILE A 19 8.89 -25.47 6.21
N TYR A 20 8.64 -24.84 5.07
CA TYR A 20 8.63 -25.50 3.78
C TYR A 20 9.98 -25.31 3.09
N THR A 21 10.43 -26.37 2.44
CA THR A 21 11.67 -26.41 1.67
C THR A 21 11.46 -25.93 0.23
N ILE A 22 12.56 -25.67 -0.47
CA ILE A 22 12.54 -25.27 -1.88
C ILE A 22 11.79 -26.25 -2.79
N GLU A 23 11.89 -27.55 -2.52
CA GLU A 23 11.17 -28.59 -3.26
C GLU A 23 9.65 -28.48 -3.09
N GLU A 24 9.20 -27.99 -1.94
CA GLU A 24 7.78 -27.82 -1.65
C GLU A 24 7.22 -26.54 -2.25
N HIS A 25 7.92 -25.41 -2.07
CA HIS A 25 7.39 -24.09 -2.43
C HIS A 25 7.88 -23.52 -3.77
N GLY A 26 8.94 -24.07 -4.36
CA GLY A 26 9.47 -23.67 -5.68
C GLY A 26 10.17 -22.31 -5.76
N ILE A 27 10.04 -21.43 -4.75
CA ILE A 27 10.75 -20.13 -4.71
C ILE A 27 12.28 -20.33 -4.59
N THR A 28 13.00 -19.91 -5.62
CA THR A 28 14.47 -19.89 -5.65
C THR A 28 15.03 -18.51 -5.32
N THR A 29 16.27 -18.45 -4.84
CA THR A 29 16.98 -17.17 -4.61
C THR A 29 17.05 -16.29 -5.87
N GLY A 30 17.12 -16.90 -7.06
CA GLY A 30 17.17 -16.20 -8.35
C GLY A 30 15.89 -15.44 -8.70
N MET A 31 14.76 -15.78 -8.07
CA MET A 31 13.49 -15.07 -8.25
C MET A 31 13.39 -13.80 -7.40
N ILE A 32 14.32 -13.59 -6.47
CA ILE A 32 14.33 -12.43 -5.58
C ILE A 32 15.10 -11.29 -6.22
N ASP A 33 14.57 -10.08 -6.09
CA ASP A 33 15.26 -8.89 -6.55
C ASP A 33 16.68 -8.78 -5.97
N SER A 34 17.66 -8.55 -6.84
CA SER A 34 19.08 -8.56 -6.44
C SER A 34 19.44 -7.52 -5.37
N ASP A 35 18.73 -6.39 -5.32
CA ASP A 35 18.97 -5.36 -4.32
C ASP A 35 18.28 -5.71 -2.99
N ALA A 36 17.12 -6.36 -3.04
CA ALA A 36 16.49 -6.94 -1.85
C ALA A 36 17.40 -8.02 -1.23
N LEU A 37 17.98 -8.89 -2.06
CA LEU A 37 18.93 -9.91 -1.63
C LEU A 37 20.19 -9.30 -0.99
N LYS A 38 20.73 -8.21 -1.55
CA LYS A 38 21.86 -7.47 -0.95
C LYS A 38 21.51 -6.92 0.43
N ILE A 39 20.30 -6.37 0.61
CA ILE A 39 19.84 -5.87 1.90
C ILE A 39 19.77 -7.02 2.92
N ILE A 40 19.14 -8.13 2.55
CA ILE A 40 19.00 -9.30 3.41
C ILE A 40 20.38 -9.83 3.83
N LYS A 41 21.30 -10.05 2.86
CA LYS A 41 22.67 -10.50 3.16
C LYS A 41 23.39 -9.57 4.13
N ARG A 42 23.27 -8.25 3.95
CA ARG A 42 23.92 -7.26 4.84
C ARG A 42 23.30 -7.25 6.24
N LEU A 43 21.99 -7.38 6.36
CA LEU A 43 21.32 -7.50 7.66
C LEU A 43 21.75 -8.78 8.38
N ARG A 44 21.81 -9.92 7.67
CA ARG A 44 22.28 -11.21 8.21
C ARG A 44 23.73 -11.13 8.68
N HIS A 45 24.62 -10.53 7.89
CA HIS A 45 26.01 -10.31 8.29
C HIS A 45 26.14 -9.40 9.52
N GLY A 46 25.20 -8.48 9.71
CA GLY A 46 25.09 -7.64 10.91
C GLY A 46 24.50 -8.37 12.14
N GLY A 47 24.22 -9.67 12.05
CA GLY A 47 23.67 -10.48 13.15
C GLY A 47 22.15 -10.42 13.29
N TYR A 48 21.44 -9.84 12.31
CA TYR A 48 19.98 -9.71 12.34
C TYR A 48 19.31 -10.82 11.52
N ASN A 49 18.05 -11.10 11.79
CA ASN A 49 17.21 -11.91 10.92
C ASN A 49 16.51 -11.01 9.89
N ALA A 50 16.40 -11.45 8.64
CA ALA A 50 15.79 -10.66 7.57
C ALA A 50 15.13 -11.57 6.54
N TYR A 51 13.91 -11.22 6.13
CA TYR A 51 13.04 -12.07 5.31
C TYR A 51 12.30 -11.24 4.27
N VAL A 52 12.02 -11.82 3.12
CA VAL A 52 11.02 -11.29 2.17
C VAL A 52 9.63 -11.62 2.73
N VAL A 53 8.71 -10.67 2.67
CA VAL A 53 7.36 -10.81 3.25
C VAL A 53 6.26 -10.29 2.34
N GLY A 54 5.00 -10.57 2.72
CA GLY A 54 3.83 -9.89 2.16
C GLY A 54 3.52 -10.29 0.73
N GLY A 55 3.22 -9.30 -0.12
CA GLY A 55 2.75 -9.52 -1.48
C GLY A 55 3.76 -10.26 -2.35
N ALA A 56 5.05 -9.99 -2.17
CA ALA A 56 6.10 -10.62 -2.97
C ALA A 56 6.12 -12.15 -2.81
N VAL A 57 6.04 -12.63 -1.56
CA VAL A 57 6.04 -14.07 -1.29
C VAL A 57 4.81 -14.74 -1.89
N ARG A 58 3.62 -14.14 -1.71
CA ARG A 58 2.37 -14.64 -2.32
C ARG A 58 2.48 -14.70 -3.83
N ASP A 59 2.94 -13.63 -4.47
CA ASP A 59 2.99 -13.54 -5.92
C ASP A 59 3.95 -14.59 -6.49
N LEU A 60 5.11 -14.81 -5.85
CA LEU A 60 6.04 -15.89 -6.20
C LEU A 60 5.40 -17.28 -6.08
N LEU A 61 4.66 -17.54 -5.00
CA LEU A 61 3.93 -18.81 -4.82
C LEU A 61 2.84 -19.03 -5.88
N LEU A 62 2.30 -17.95 -6.45
CA LEU A 62 1.33 -17.98 -7.55
C LEU A 62 2.00 -17.99 -8.93
N ASN A 63 3.32 -18.17 -9.01
CA ASN A 63 4.12 -18.07 -10.24
C ASN A 63 3.95 -16.73 -10.96
N LYS A 64 3.71 -15.66 -10.21
CA LYS A 64 3.63 -14.28 -10.70
C LYS A 64 4.91 -13.54 -10.34
N ARG A 65 5.26 -12.54 -11.16
CA ARG A 65 6.39 -11.64 -10.89
C ARG A 65 5.97 -10.57 -9.86
N PRO A 66 6.63 -10.48 -8.69
CA PRO A 66 6.37 -9.40 -7.74
C PRO A 66 6.69 -8.02 -8.33
N LYS A 67 5.85 -7.02 -8.04
CA LYS A 67 6.12 -5.62 -8.39
C LYS A 67 7.10 -4.96 -7.42
N ASP A 68 6.94 -5.25 -6.13
CA ASP A 68 7.73 -4.69 -5.04
C ASP A 68 8.19 -5.82 -4.11
N PHE A 69 9.35 -5.67 -3.50
CA PHE A 69 9.88 -6.58 -2.49
C PHE A 69 9.96 -5.87 -1.14
N ASP A 70 9.15 -6.32 -0.19
CA ASP A 70 9.18 -5.82 1.18
C ASP A 70 10.02 -6.75 2.05
N ILE A 71 10.84 -6.16 2.92
CA ILE A 71 11.72 -6.89 3.84
C ILE A 71 11.24 -6.67 5.27
N ALA A 72 11.18 -7.75 6.05
CA ALA A 72 10.97 -7.69 7.49
C ALA A 72 12.20 -8.19 8.26
N THR A 73 12.55 -7.52 9.36
CA THR A 73 13.75 -7.82 10.15
C THR A 73 13.51 -7.59 11.64
N ASP A 74 14.34 -8.20 12.50
CA ASP A 74 14.42 -7.85 13.92
C ASP A 74 15.33 -6.64 14.21
N ALA A 75 16.03 -6.12 13.19
CA ALA A 75 16.82 -4.90 13.32
C ALA A 75 15.92 -3.67 13.51
N HIS A 76 16.18 -2.87 14.54
CA HIS A 76 15.48 -1.61 14.77
C HIS A 76 15.84 -0.54 13.72
N PRO A 77 14.98 0.47 13.47
CA PRO A 77 15.20 1.47 12.42
C PRO A 77 16.54 2.22 12.52
N ARG A 78 17.02 2.48 13.74
CA ARG A 78 18.34 3.11 13.97
C ARG A 78 19.50 2.17 13.64
N GLN A 79 19.37 0.88 13.88
CA GLN A 79 20.37 -0.13 13.51
C GLN A 79 20.42 -0.32 12.00
N ILE A 80 19.26 -0.38 11.34
CA ILE A 80 19.17 -0.40 9.87
C ILE A 80 19.87 0.84 9.29
N LYS A 81 19.62 2.03 9.84
CA LYS A 81 20.28 3.27 9.38
C LYS A 81 21.80 3.27 9.57
N LYS A 82 22.33 2.59 10.58
CA LYS A 82 23.79 2.41 10.76
C LYS A 82 24.37 1.47 9.69
N LEU A 83 23.62 0.44 9.29
CA LEU A 83 24.02 -0.48 8.24
C LEU A 83 23.90 0.14 6.85
N PHE A 84 22.93 1.01 6.61
CA PHE A 84 22.65 1.57 5.28
C PHE A 84 22.64 3.10 5.32
N TRP A 85 23.72 3.71 4.80
CA TRP A 85 23.89 5.18 4.80
C TRP A 85 22.81 5.91 3.98
N ASN A 86 22.28 5.27 2.94
CA ASN A 86 21.22 5.75 2.07
C ASN A 86 19.80 5.46 2.62
N ALA A 87 19.68 4.94 3.85
CA ALA A 87 18.40 4.66 4.48
C ALA A 87 17.71 5.91 5.02
N LYS A 88 16.40 6.00 4.79
CA LYS A 88 15.53 7.06 5.31
C LYS A 88 14.45 6.42 6.17
N ILE A 89 14.36 6.86 7.43
CA ILE A 89 13.27 6.46 8.32
C ILE A 89 12.05 7.29 7.97
N ILE A 90 10.96 6.63 7.59
CA ILE A 90 9.69 7.22 7.22
C ILE A 90 8.64 6.84 8.27
N GLY A 91 7.69 7.74 8.51
CA GLY A 91 6.61 7.54 9.47
C GLY A 91 6.97 7.90 10.91
N LYS A 92 6.01 8.54 11.61
CA LYS A 92 6.13 8.85 13.04
C LYS A 92 5.70 7.68 13.92
N ARG A 93 4.62 6.99 13.52
CA ARG A 93 3.96 5.90 14.27
C ARG A 93 4.30 4.49 13.77
N PHE A 94 4.56 4.34 12.48
CA PHE A 94 5.04 3.10 11.88
C PHE A 94 6.37 3.41 11.25
N ARG A 95 7.46 3.12 11.95
CA ARG A 95 8.81 3.43 11.46
C ARG A 95 9.21 2.41 10.40
N LEU A 96 8.90 2.72 9.15
CA LEU A 96 9.42 2.02 7.99
C LEU A 96 10.77 2.62 7.61
N VAL A 97 11.67 1.81 7.07
CA VAL A 97 12.96 2.26 6.57
C VAL A 97 12.99 2.08 5.06
N HIS A 98 13.07 3.18 4.34
CA HIS A 98 13.20 3.19 2.89
C HIS A 98 14.69 3.18 2.54
N ILE A 99 15.15 2.14 1.85
CA ILE A 99 16.50 2.07 1.32
C ILE A 99 16.43 2.40 -0.17
N GLN A 100 17.10 3.48 -0.56
CA GLN A 100 17.02 4.03 -1.91
C GLN A 100 18.12 3.45 -2.80
N PHE A 101 17.71 2.76 -3.87
CA PHE A 101 18.58 2.41 -5.01
C PHE A 101 18.30 3.38 -6.17
N ASN A 102 19.12 3.34 -7.23
CA ASN A 102 19.08 4.31 -8.32
C ASN A 102 17.66 4.60 -8.82
N ASN A 103 16.92 3.54 -9.18
CA ASN A 103 15.60 3.66 -9.81
C ASN A 103 14.45 3.07 -8.95
N LYS A 104 14.71 2.65 -7.71
CA LYS A 104 13.69 2.02 -6.86
C LYS A 104 13.96 2.23 -5.38
N ILE A 105 12.92 2.01 -4.58
CA ILE A 105 12.98 2.06 -3.13
C ILE A 105 12.57 0.68 -2.62
N ILE A 106 13.32 0.14 -1.68
CA ILE A 106 12.97 -1.10 -0.98
C ILE A 106 12.56 -0.73 0.44
N GLU A 107 11.38 -1.21 0.85
CA GLU A 107 10.86 -1.01 2.18
C GLU A 107 11.38 -2.10 3.13
N VAL A 108 11.99 -1.66 4.23
CA VAL A 108 12.46 -2.52 5.32
C VAL A 108 11.70 -2.16 6.59
N SER A 109 11.04 -3.15 7.17
CA SER A 109 10.21 -3.00 8.36
C SER A 109 10.77 -3.84 9.51
N THR A 110 10.73 -3.29 10.72
CA THR A 110 11.05 -4.08 11.93
C THR A 110 9.80 -4.85 12.36
N PHE A 111 9.96 -6.09 12.86
CA PHE A 111 8.85 -6.88 13.41
C PHE A 111 8.09 -6.11 14.48
N ARG A 112 6.76 -6.14 14.39
CA ARG A 112 5.87 -5.44 15.31
C ARG A 112 5.50 -6.33 16.49
N GLY A 113 5.71 -5.86 17.72
CA GLY A 113 5.36 -6.57 18.95
C GLY A 113 3.96 -6.26 19.45
N LEU A 114 3.37 -7.18 20.22
CA LEU A 114 2.07 -7.01 20.86
C LEU A 114 2.19 -6.10 22.10
N SER A 115 1.61 -4.90 22.06
CA SER A 115 1.38 -4.08 23.26
C SER A 115 -0.11 -3.80 23.41
N PRO A 116 -0.69 -3.99 24.61
CA PRO A 116 -2.04 -3.57 24.91
C PRO A 116 -2.08 -2.04 25.04
N GLY A 117 -2.90 -1.39 24.21
CA GLY A 117 -3.07 0.06 24.16
C GLY A 117 -2.09 0.74 23.20
N ASP A 118 -2.56 1.02 21.98
CA ASP A 118 -2.15 2.03 20.98
C ASP A 118 -0.68 2.47 20.78
N GLU A 119 0.30 1.88 21.46
CA GLU A 119 1.72 2.05 21.16
C GLU A 119 2.07 1.15 19.97
N GLN A 120 1.67 1.60 18.78
CA GLN A 120 1.98 1.00 17.47
C GLN A 120 3.48 0.91 17.13
N ASN A 121 4.36 1.26 18.08
CA ASN A 121 5.82 1.29 17.95
C ASN A 121 6.55 0.20 18.76
N THR A 122 5.85 -0.71 19.41
CA THR A 122 6.52 -1.83 20.10
C THR A 122 7.09 -2.77 19.07
N PHE A 123 8.37 -3.09 19.24
CA PHE A 123 9.08 -4.08 18.43
C PHE A 123 8.94 -5.45 19.11
N GLY A 124 8.78 -6.50 18.32
CA GLY A 124 8.55 -7.83 18.87
C GLY A 124 9.09 -8.95 18.00
N THR A 125 8.51 -10.13 18.16
CA THR A 125 8.93 -11.32 17.43
C THR A 125 8.25 -11.40 16.06
N MET A 126 8.76 -12.28 15.20
CA MET A 126 8.10 -12.59 13.93
C MET A 126 6.67 -13.11 14.14
N GLU A 127 6.44 -13.90 15.20
CA GLU A 127 5.12 -14.44 15.54
C GLU A 127 4.12 -13.32 15.88
N ASP A 128 4.59 -12.28 16.59
CA ASP A 128 3.76 -11.11 16.92
C ASP A 128 3.39 -10.31 15.66
N ASP A 129 4.33 -10.18 14.72
CA ASP A 129 4.09 -9.47 13.46
C ASP A 129 3.06 -10.21 12.59
N VAL A 130 3.13 -11.55 12.53
CA VAL A 130 2.15 -12.38 11.83
C VAL A 130 0.73 -12.05 12.30
N LYS A 131 0.49 -12.02 13.62
CA LYS A 131 -0.85 -11.82 14.21
C LYS A 131 -1.49 -10.48 13.87
N ARG A 132 -0.70 -9.50 13.41
CA ARG A 132 -1.17 -8.15 13.03
C ARG A 132 -1.51 -8.02 11.56
N ARG A 133 -1.23 -9.04 10.75
CA ARG A 133 -1.51 -9.04 9.31
C ARG A 133 -2.96 -9.35 9.04
N ASP A 134 -3.41 -8.95 7.86
CA ASP A 134 -4.82 -9.04 7.46
C ASP A 134 -5.19 -10.44 6.96
N PHE A 135 -4.43 -10.99 6.02
CA PHE A 135 -4.72 -12.28 5.37
C PHE A 135 -3.59 -13.29 5.52
N THR A 136 -3.94 -14.57 5.54
CA THR A 136 -3.02 -15.68 5.84
C THR A 136 -1.87 -15.74 4.83
N PHE A 137 -2.19 -15.60 3.55
CA PHE A 137 -1.22 -15.58 2.45
C PHE A 137 -0.25 -14.38 2.48
N ASN A 138 -0.60 -13.28 3.16
CA ASN A 138 0.29 -12.12 3.31
C ASN A 138 1.19 -12.22 4.56
N ALA A 139 1.03 -13.28 5.36
CA ALA A 139 1.75 -13.52 6.61
C ALA A 139 2.85 -14.58 6.50
N LEU A 140 3.29 -14.87 5.26
CA LEU A 140 4.38 -15.79 4.97
C LEU A 140 5.72 -15.04 4.93
N TYR A 141 6.77 -15.71 5.41
CA TYR A 141 8.13 -15.18 5.47
C TYR A 141 9.05 -16.08 4.68
N TYR A 142 9.71 -15.54 3.67
CA TYR A 142 10.67 -16.29 2.88
C TYR A 142 12.09 -15.84 3.21
N SER A 143 12.95 -16.79 3.54
CA SER A 143 14.38 -16.52 3.66
C SER A 143 15.12 -16.96 2.39
N PRO A 144 15.71 -16.03 1.63
CA PRO A 144 16.51 -16.36 0.44
C PRO A 144 17.92 -16.84 0.77
N ILE A 145 18.32 -16.89 2.05
CA ILE A 145 19.63 -17.42 2.45
C ILE A 145 19.53 -18.91 2.72
N GLU A 146 18.53 -19.31 3.51
CA GLU A 146 18.25 -20.70 3.83
C GLU A 146 17.29 -21.37 2.83
N GLU A 147 16.75 -20.62 1.86
CA GLU A 147 15.72 -21.05 0.88
C GLU A 147 14.54 -21.75 1.54
N GLN A 148 14.03 -21.11 2.60
CA GLN A 148 12.97 -21.63 3.44
C GLN A 148 11.80 -20.68 3.52
N LEU A 149 10.59 -21.23 3.43
CA LEU A 149 9.35 -20.51 3.68
C LEU A 149 8.85 -20.84 5.09
N ILE A 150 8.72 -19.82 5.93
CA ILE A 150 8.27 -19.91 7.31
C ILE A 150 6.80 -19.48 7.39
N ASP A 151 5.98 -20.34 7.99
CA ASP A 151 4.53 -20.17 8.08
C ASP A 151 4.02 -20.52 9.48
N TYR A 152 3.49 -19.51 10.19
CA TYR A 152 2.97 -19.65 11.55
C TYR A 152 1.47 -19.98 11.59
N ILE A 153 0.74 -19.83 10.48
CA ILE A 153 -0.73 -19.80 10.47
C ILE A 153 -1.34 -20.63 9.34
N SER A 154 -0.55 -21.47 8.67
CA SER A 154 -0.97 -22.29 7.52
C SER A 154 -1.34 -21.47 6.28
N GLY A 155 -0.73 -20.30 6.10
CA GLY A 155 -0.96 -19.45 4.93
C GLY A 155 -0.49 -20.08 3.62
N TYR A 156 0.52 -20.96 3.65
CA TYR A 156 0.98 -21.66 2.45
C TYR A 156 -0.10 -22.58 1.88
N GLU A 157 -0.78 -23.33 2.74
CA GLU A 157 -1.85 -24.23 2.32
C GLU A 157 -3.07 -23.45 1.82
N ASP A 158 -3.38 -22.28 2.42
CA ASP A 158 -4.42 -21.40 1.90
C ASP A 158 -4.11 -20.89 0.50
N VAL A 159 -2.85 -20.53 0.20
CA VAL A 159 -2.44 -20.17 -1.17
C VAL A 159 -2.65 -21.35 -2.12
N ARG A 160 -2.19 -22.54 -1.72
CA ARG A 160 -2.30 -23.77 -2.53
C ARG A 160 -3.75 -24.18 -2.79
N GLN A 161 -4.64 -23.96 -1.83
CA GLN A 161 -6.07 -24.26 -1.92
C GLN A 161 -6.91 -23.06 -2.40
N ALA A 162 -6.26 -22.00 -2.89
CA ALA A 162 -6.88 -20.78 -3.41
C ALA A 162 -7.92 -20.14 -2.47
N ARG A 163 -7.57 -19.99 -1.18
CA ARG A 163 -8.46 -19.45 -0.15
C ARG A 163 -8.05 -18.07 0.33
N ILE A 164 -9.06 -17.24 0.56
CA ILE A 164 -8.93 -15.98 1.29
C ILE A 164 -9.37 -16.21 2.73
N CYS A 165 -8.40 -16.19 3.64
CA CYS A 165 -8.62 -16.34 5.08
C CYS A 165 -8.11 -15.09 5.80
N SER A 166 -8.97 -14.46 6.60
CA SER A 166 -8.59 -13.36 7.49
C SER A 166 -8.00 -13.94 8.78
N LEU A 167 -6.91 -13.37 9.29
CA LEU A 167 -6.34 -13.78 10.58
C LEU A 167 -7.21 -13.34 11.76
N ILE A 168 -7.79 -12.15 11.63
CA ILE A 168 -8.65 -11.54 12.65
C ILE A 168 -10.11 -11.79 12.25
N PRO A 169 -11.02 -12.08 13.19
CA PRO A 169 -12.45 -12.21 12.91
C PRO A 169 -12.99 -11.05 12.06
N LEU A 170 -13.82 -11.37 11.06
CA LEU A 170 -14.27 -10.40 10.04
C LEU A 170 -15.01 -9.20 10.63
N ASP A 171 -15.76 -9.43 11.70
CA ASP A 171 -16.53 -8.42 12.42
C ASP A 171 -15.65 -7.44 13.23
N VAL A 172 -14.48 -7.89 13.67
CA VAL A 172 -13.49 -7.07 14.37
C VAL A 172 -12.63 -6.33 13.35
N THR A 173 -12.06 -7.06 12.39
CA THR A 173 -11.08 -6.51 11.46
C THR A 173 -11.65 -5.42 10.54
N PHE A 174 -12.92 -5.51 10.12
CA PHE A 174 -13.53 -4.51 9.25
C PHE A 174 -14.01 -3.27 10.00
N LYS A 175 -14.24 -3.37 11.32
CA LYS A 175 -14.51 -2.20 12.17
C LYS A 175 -13.23 -1.47 12.57
N GLU A 176 -12.19 -2.23 12.91
CA GLU A 176 -10.90 -1.67 13.31
C GLU A 176 -10.19 -0.98 12.14
N ASP A 177 -10.20 -1.60 10.96
CA ASP A 177 -9.58 -1.08 9.75
C ASP A 177 -10.45 -1.32 8.52
N PRO A 178 -11.41 -0.42 8.23
CA PRO A 178 -12.37 -0.61 7.13
C PRO A 178 -11.70 -0.70 5.75
N VAL A 179 -10.47 -0.18 5.59
CA VAL A 179 -9.67 -0.31 4.36
C VAL A 179 -9.44 -1.79 3.99
N ARG A 180 -9.51 -2.72 4.96
CA ARG A 180 -9.40 -4.17 4.71
C ARG A 180 -10.56 -4.73 3.89
N LEU A 181 -11.73 -4.09 3.86
CA LEU A 181 -12.84 -4.46 2.96
C LEU A 181 -12.39 -4.34 1.50
N ILE A 182 -11.80 -3.19 1.15
CA ILE A 182 -11.28 -2.91 -0.19
C ILE A 182 -10.11 -3.81 -0.54
N ARG A 183 -9.23 -4.08 0.43
CA ARG A 183 -8.14 -5.05 0.25
C ARG A 183 -8.65 -6.46 -0.03
N THR A 184 -9.76 -6.86 0.59
CA THR A 184 -10.38 -8.18 0.37
C THR A 184 -10.80 -8.36 -1.09
N VAL A 185 -11.55 -7.41 -1.65
CA VAL A 185 -11.99 -7.47 -3.06
C VAL A 185 -10.82 -7.33 -4.02
N LYS A 186 -9.83 -6.49 -3.69
CA LYS A 186 -8.57 -6.38 -4.44
C LYS A 186 -7.85 -7.72 -4.50
N TYR A 187 -7.70 -8.41 -3.36
CA TYR A 187 -7.01 -9.70 -3.34
C TYR A 187 -7.79 -10.76 -4.11
N ALA A 188 -9.11 -10.82 -3.98
CA ALA A 188 -9.92 -11.75 -4.77
C ALA A 188 -9.71 -11.58 -6.28
N ALA A 189 -9.75 -10.34 -6.77
CA ALA A 189 -9.53 -10.07 -8.19
C ALA A 189 -8.09 -10.34 -8.64
N THR A 190 -7.10 -9.94 -7.85
CA THR A 190 -5.68 -10.04 -8.24
C THR A 190 -5.10 -11.46 -8.09
N THR A 191 -5.56 -12.26 -7.13
CA THR A 191 -5.14 -13.66 -6.98
C THR A 191 -6.01 -14.62 -7.78
N GLY A 192 -7.24 -14.23 -8.12
CA GLY A 192 -8.24 -15.11 -8.73
C GLY A 192 -8.90 -16.04 -7.71
N PHE A 193 -8.68 -15.83 -6.40
CA PHE A 193 -9.26 -16.68 -5.38
C PHE A 193 -10.75 -16.37 -5.18
N PRO A 194 -11.62 -17.39 -5.08
CA PRO A 194 -13.03 -17.17 -4.83
C PRO A 194 -13.26 -16.59 -3.42
N LEU A 195 -14.17 -15.62 -3.33
CA LEU A 195 -14.62 -15.08 -2.02
C LEU A 195 -15.52 -16.10 -1.31
N PRO A 196 -15.17 -16.57 -0.09
CA PRO A 196 -16.03 -17.44 0.70
C PRO A 196 -17.36 -16.75 1.04
N GLY A 197 -18.45 -17.51 1.15
CA GLY A 197 -19.79 -16.95 1.43
C GLY A 197 -19.87 -16.13 2.73
N LYS A 198 -19.10 -16.51 3.77
CA LYS A 198 -18.98 -15.73 5.00
C LYS A 198 -18.37 -14.34 4.76
N ILE A 199 -17.33 -14.26 3.92
CA ILE A 199 -16.69 -12.99 3.54
C ILE A 199 -17.65 -12.16 2.71
N LYS A 200 -18.35 -12.75 1.72
CA LYS A 200 -19.35 -12.02 0.91
C LYS A 200 -20.43 -11.36 1.78
N LYS A 201 -20.96 -12.10 2.77
CA LYS A 201 -21.94 -11.55 3.73
C LYS A 201 -21.35 -10.44 4.58
N ALA A 202 -20.10 -10.59 5.04
CA ALA A 202 -19.42 -9.56 5.82
C ALA A 202 -19.15 -8.30 4.99
N LEU A 203 -18.74 -8.41 3.72
CA LEU A 203 -18.53 -7.28 2.82
C LEU A 203 -19.80 -6.42 2.71
N LYS A 204 -20.96 -7.04 2.46
CA LYS A 204 -22.24 -6.31 2.40
C LYS A 204 -22.65 -5.70 3.73
N LYS A 205 -22.40 -6.40 4.84
CA LYS A 205 -22.80 -5.95 6.18
C LYS A 205 -21.99 -4.74 6.66
N TYR A 206 -20.71 -4.69 6.33
CA TYR A 206 -19.77 -3.68 6.85
C TYR A 206 -19.35 -2.65 5.80
N SER A 207 -19.97 -2.61 4.62
CA SER A 207 -19.58 -1.68 3.55
C SER A 207 -19.62 -0.21 3.98
N SER A 208 -20.60 0.17 4.82
CA SER A 208 -20.75 1.53 5.35
C SER A 208 -19.63 1.94 6.32
N GLU A 209 -18.89 0.99 6.91
CA GLU A 209 -17.73 1.30 7.77
C GLU A 209 -16.61 2.00 6.97
N LEU A 210 -16.61 1.89 5.63
CA LEU A 210 -15.65 2.59 4.78
C LEU A 210 -15.67 4.11 4.95
N GLU A 211 -16.81 4.71 5.32
CA GLU A 211 -16.90 6.15 5.57
C GLU A 211 -16.06 6.61 6.76
N LYS A 212 -15.78 5.70 7.71
CA LYS A 212 -14.94 5.97 8.89
C LYS A 212 -13.45 5.79 8.58
N ALA A 213 -13.10 5.25 7.41
CA ALA A 213 -11.71 5.00 7.04
C ALA A 213 -10.93 6.31 6.89
N ALA A 214 -9.65 6.28 7.26
CA ALA A 214 -8.75 7.40 6.98
C ALA A 214 -8.63 7.61 5.47
N VAL A 215 -9.08 8.78 5.00
CA VAL A 215 -9.11 9.17 3.58
C VAL A 215 -7.77 8.98 2.87
N SER A 216 -6.66 9.26 3.54
CA SER A 216 -5.32 9.06 2.96
C SER A 216 -5.02 7.59 2.66
N ARG A 217 -5.38 6.68 3.58
CA ARG A 217 -5.19 5.22 3.39
C ARG A 217 -6.13 4.68 2.32
N LEU A 218 -7.36 5.18 2.27
CA LEU A 218 -8.31 4.85 1.22
C LEU A 218 -7.80 5.28 -0.15
N THR A 219 -7.26 6.50 -0.26
CA THR A 219 -6.65 7.03 -1.48
C THR A 219 -5.47 6.16 -1.93
N GLU A 220 -4.57 5.81 -1.01
CA GLU A 220 -3.43 4.94 -1.33
C GLU A 220 -3.85 3.56 -1.84
N GLU A 221 -4.87 2.95 -1.23
CA GLU A 221 -5.37 1.66 -1.70
C GLU A 221 -6.10 1.76 -3.03
N LEU A 222 -6.85 2.83 -3.29
CA LEU A 222 -7.47 3.02 -4.59
C LEU A 222 -6.42 3.19 -5.70
N MET A 223 -5.35 3.95 -5.44
CA MET A 223 -4.26 4.07 -6.40
C MET A 223 -3.58 2.72 -6.67
N LYS A 224 -3.48 1.84 -5.66
CA LYS A 224 -2.98 0.47 -5.83
C LYS A 224 -3.95 -0.39 -6.66
N ILE A 225 -5.26 -0.22 -6.49
CA ILE A 225 -6.28 -0.88 -7.32
C ILE A 225 -6.15 -0.45 -8.77
N LEU A 226 -6.07 0.86 -9.03
CA LEU A 226 -5.92 1.38 -10.39
C LEU A 226 -4.59 0.97 -11.04
N ALA A 227 -3.56 0.66 -10.24
CA ALA A 227 -2.25 0.21 -10.74
C ALA A 227 -2.11 -1.31 -10.89
N CYS A 228 -3.11 -2.11 -10.49
CA CYS A 228 -2.94 -3.56 -10.41
C CYS A 228 -3.19 -4.29 -11.74
N GLY A 229 -3.87 -3.68 -12.71
CA GLY A 229 -4.24 -4.32 -13.97
C GLY A 229 -5.48 -5.23 -13.86
N SER A 230 -6.29 -5.04 -12.83
CA SER A 230 -7.58 -5.72 -12.63
C SER A 230 -8.61 -4.78 -12.00
N SER A 231 -8.47 -3.48 -12.28
CA SER A 231 -9.32 -2.43 -11.71
C SER A 231 -10.78 -2.61 -12.11
N GLU A 232 -11.08 -3.01 -13.35
CA GLU A 232 -12.45 -3.32 -13.80
C GLU A 232 -13.10 -4.36 -12.89
N GLN A 233 -12.46 -5.51 -12.70
CA GLN A 233 -13.01 -6.59 -11.87
C GLN A 233 -13.18 -6.18 -10.40
N ILE A 234 -12.25 -5.39 -9.86
CA ILE A 234 -12.33 -4.90 -8.48
C ILE A 234 -13.51 -3.94 -8.32
N PHE A 235 -13.72 -3.04 -9.27
CA PHE A 235 -14.86 -2.13 -9.22
C PHE A 235 -16.19 -2.87 -9.39
N LYS A 236 -16.26 -3.96 -10.18
CA LYS A 236 -17.44 -4.85 -10.20
C LYS A 236 -17.78 -5.39 -8.81
N TYR A 237 -16.77 -5.87 -8.07
CA TYR A 237 -17.00 -6.30 -6.69
C TYR A 237 -17.43 -5.14 -5.78
N CYS A 238 -16.85 -3.95 -5.95
CA CYS A 238 -17.27 -2.77 -5.18
C CYS A 238 -18.75 -2.41 -5.44
N ILE A 239 -19.25 -2.59 -6.67
CA ILE A 239 -20.66 -2.40 -7.01
C ILE A 239 -21.51 -3.53 -6.38
N GLU A 240 -21.15 -4.80 -6.62
CA GLU A 240 -21.88 -5.99 -6.11
C GLU A 240 -22.08 -5.98 -4.58
N TYR A 241 -21.12 -5.41 -3.85
CA TYR A 241 -21.11 -5.35 -2.39
C TYR A 241 -21.44 -3.98 -1.81
N ASN A 242 -22.00 -3.05 -2.60
CA ASN A 242 -22.42 -1.70 -2.16
C ASN A 242 -21.30 -0.90 -1.48
N MET A 243 -20.07 -1.04 -1.98
CA MET A 243 -18.88 -0.35 -1.48
C MET A 243 -18.58 0.91 -2.29
N LEU A 244 -18.92 0.94 -3.58
CA LEU A 244 -18.54 2.02 -4.49
C LEU A 244 -19.01 3.41 -4.01
N GLN A 245 -20.27 3.50 -3.56
CA GLN A 245 -20.87 4.72 -3.01
C GLN A 245 -20.13 5.32 -1.81
N HIS A 246 -19.41 4.49 -1.04
CA HIS A 246 -18.65 4.95 0.13
C HIS A 246 -17.21 5.35 -0.22
N ILE A 247 -16.72 4.96 -1.41
CA ILE A 247 -15.36 5.27 -1.89
C ILE A 247 -15.37 6.50 -2.78
N VAL A 248 -16.32 6.55 -3.72
CA VAL A 248 -16.48 7.61 -4.71
C VAL A 248 -17.96 7.98 -4.81
N PRO A 249 -18.52 8.75 -3.86
CA PRO A 249 -19.96 9.01 -3.78
C PRO A 249 -20.52 9.77 -4.99
N ALA A 250 -19.68 10.48 -5.75
CA ALA A 250 -20.09 11.17 -6.97
C ALA A 250 -20.36 10.21 -8.15
N VAL A 251 -19.97 8.94 -8.02
CA VAL A 251 -20.21 7.90 -9.03
C VAL A 251 -21.49 7.15 -8.66
N ASN A 252 -22.57 7.42 -9.40
CA ASN A 252 -23.86 6.72 -9.28
C ASN A 252 -23.93 5.54 -10.25
N ASP A 253 -24.81 4.58 -9.93
CA ASP A 253 -24.99 3.33 -10.70
C ASP A 253 -25.32 3.57 -12.18
N ASP A 254 -26.08 4.63 -12.50
CA ASP A 254 -26.54 4.97 -13.87
C ASP A 254 -25.43 5.34 -14.86
N ILE A 255 -24.21 5.65 -14.39
CA ILE A 255 -23.08 6.14 -15.22
C ILE A 255 -21.89 5.17 -15.16
N THR A 256 -22.07 3.97 -14.59
CA THR A 256 -20.97 3.02 -14.36
C THR A 256 -20.37 2.46 -15.66
N ASP A 257 -21.15 2.24 -16.71
CA ASP A 257 -20.67 1.59 -17.96
C ASP A 257 -19.48 2.31 -18.61
N GLY A 258 -19.53 3.65 -18.71
CA GLY A 258 -18.43 4.43 -19.28
C GLY A 258 -17.16 4.35 -18.42
N MET A 259 -17.31 4.39 -17.10
CA MET A 259 -16.18 4.23 -16.18
C MET A 259 -15.59 2.82 -16.29
N MET A 260 -16.42 1.80 -16.37
CA MET A 260 -16.00 0.40 -16.49
C MET A 260 -15.19 0.15 -17.76
N GLU A 261 -15.61 0.72 -18.90
CA GLU A 261 -14.83 0.66 -20.14
C GLU A 261 -13.51 1.43 -20.02
N SER A 262 -13.51 2.57 -19.35
CA SER A 262 -12.28 3.33 -19.06
C SER A 262 -11.29 2.55 -18.20
N LEU A 263 -11.77 1.85 -17.17
CA LEU A 263 -10.96 0.99 -16.31
C LEU A 263 -10.43 -0.23 -17.08
N ARG A 264 -11.23 -0.81 -18.00
CA ARG A 264 -10.78 -1.88 -18.88
C ARG A 264 -9.62 -1.46 -19.78
N MET A 265 -9.71 -0.26 -20.38
CA MET A 265 -8.62 0.30 -21.18
C MET A 265 -7.35 0.53 -20.33
N LEU A 266 -7.52 1.03 -19.11
CA LEU A 266 -6.42 1.20 -18.15
C LEU A 266 -5.77 -0.14 -17.81
N ASP A 267 -6.56 -1.18 -17.54
CA ASP A 267 -6.06 -2.52 -17.23
C ASP A 267 -5.26 -3.11 -18.40
N LYS A 268 -5.74 -2.93 -19.64
CA LYS A 268 -5.01 -3.34 -20.85
C LYS A 268 -3.68 -2.61 -21.00
N GLU A 269 -3.64 -1.30 -20.78
CA GLU A 269 -2.39 -0.53 -20.83
C GLU A 269 -1.38 -0.95 -19.76
N ILE A 270 -1.84 -1.33 -18.56
CA ILE A 270 -0.97 -1.83 -17.49
C ILE A 270 -0.39 -3.19 -17.87
N ALA A 271 -1.18 -4.05 -18.51
CA ALA A 271 -0.68 -5.33 -19.01
C ALA A 271 0.41 -5.12 -20.08
N ASP A 272 0.26 -4.12 -20.95
CA ASP A 272 1.20 -3.84 -22.04
C ASP A 272 2.49 -3.14 -21.58
N LYS A 273 2.40 -2.15 -20.67
CA LYS A 273 3.53 -1.26 -20.30
C LYS A 273 4.18 -1.61 -18.95
N GLU A 274 3.72 -2.67 -18.28
CA GLU A 274 4.02 -3.06 -16.88
C GLU A 274 3.65 -2.01 -15.80
N SER A 275 3.62 -0.72 -16.15
CA SER A 275 3.25 0.37 -15.25
C SER A 275 2.66 1.56 -16.01
N VAL A 276 1.75 2.28 -15.35
CA VAL A 276 1.18 3.53 -15.83
C VAL A 276 1.39 4.64 -14.81
N ARG A 277 1.40 5.88 -15.29
CA ARG A 277 1.60 7.05 -14.42
C ARG A 277 0.32 7.37 -13.64
N ARG A 278 0.47 7.88 -12.42
CA ARG A 278 -0.67 8.16 -11.53
C ARG A 278 -1.67 9.15 -12.10
N GLU A 279 -1.19 10.16 -12.83
CA GLU A 279 -2.07 11.11 -13.52
C GLU A 279 -2.99 10.44 -14.54
N TYR A 280 -2.53 9.36 -15.20
CA TYR A 280 -3.33 8.61 -16.16
C TYR A 280 -4.42 7.81 -15.45
N MET A 281 -4.11 7.22 -14.29
CA MET A 281 -5.08 6.50 -13.46
C MET A 281 -6.22 7.42 -12.99
N ILE A 282 -5.90 8.62 -12.51
CA ILE A 282 -6.89 9.62 -12.08
C ILE A 282 -7.75 10.07 -13.27
N TYR A 283 -7.11 10.30 -14.41
CA TYR A 283 -7.81 10.65 -15.64
C TYR A 283 -8.77 9.53 -16.08
N ALA A 284 -8.34 8.27 -16.10
CA ALA A 284 -9.17 7.13 -16.47
C ALA A 284 -10.38 6.97 -15.53
N LEU A 285 -10.20 7.22 -14.22
CA LEU A 285 -11.30 7.16 -13.25
C LEU A 285 -12.33 8.30 -13.45
N THR A 286 -11.89 9.48 -13.88
CA THR A 286 -12.74 10.69 -13.85
C THR A 286 -13.32 11.09 -15.19
N ARG A 287 -12.68 10.73 -16.32
CA ARG A 287 -12.97 11.31 -17.65
C ARG A 287 -14.44 11.22 -18.07
N THR A 288 -15.14 10.16 -17.70
CA THR A 288 -16.54 9.92 -18.08
C THR A 288 -17.55 10.73 -17.27
N TYR A 289 -17.11 11.36 -16.18
CA TYR A 289 -17.93 12.21 -15.31
C TYR A 289 -17.68 13.71 -15.55
N LEU A 290 -16.82 14.05 -16.51
CA LEU A 290 -16.49 15.44 -16.82
C LEU A 290 -17.29 15.90 -18.03
N THR A 291 -17.84 17.10 -17.93
CA THR A 291 -18.40 17.79 -19.08
C THR A 291 -17.30 18.54 -19.84
N PRO A 292 -17.32 18.54 -21.18
CA PRO A 292 -16.42 19.39 -21.95
C PRO A 292 -16.58 20.87 -21.56
N PRO A 293 -15.48 21.61 -21.40
CA PRO A 293 -15.55 23.02 -21.02
C PRO A 293 -16.23 23.85 -22.13
N SER A 294 -17.02 24.84 -21.73
CA SER A 294 -17.71 25.73 -22.66
C SER A 294 -16.71 26.59 -23.46
N GLN A 295 -17.09 27.01 -24.68
CA GLN A 295 -16.25 27.89 -25.50
C GLN A 295 -15.91 29.22 -24.79
N VAL A 296 -16.81 29.72 -23.94
CA VAL A 296 -16.58 30.92 -23.11
C VAL A 296 -15.44 30.68 -22.13
N SER A 297 -15.46 29.55 -21.43
CA SER A 297 -14.45 29.16 -20.44
C SER A 297 -13.05 28.97 -21.05
N LEU A 298 -13.00 28.46 -22.30
CA LEU A 298 -11.76 28.34 -23.07
C LEU A 298 -11.18 29.73 -23.42
N LYS A 299 -12.04 30.70 -23.80
CA LYS A 299 -11.63 32.08 -24.10
C LYS A 299 -11.15 32.83 -22.86
N THR A 300 -11.79 32.63 -21.71
CA THR A 300 -11.46 33.30 -20.44
C THR A 300 -10.31 32.63 -19.66
N LYS A 301 -9.72 31.55 -20.19
CA LYS A 301 -8.68 30.74 -19.51
C LYS A 301 -9.12 30.20 -18.14
N THR A 302 -10.43 30.13 -17.86
CA THR A 302 -10.98 29.55 -16.61
C THR A 302 -11.18 28.04 -16.71
N ALA A 303 -11.20 27.49 -17.92
CA ALA A 303 -11.45 26.07 -18.21
C ALA A 303 -10.59 25.11 -17.38
N PHE A 304 -9.29 25.40 -17.22
CA PHE A 304 -8.40 24.55 -16.42
C PHE A 304 -8.90 24.42 -14.97
N ARG A 305 -9.28 25.54 -14.35
CA ARG A 305 -9.71 25.56 -12.94
C ARG A 305 -11.07 24.89 -12.78
N GLU A 306 -11.96 25.02 -13.75
CA GLU A 306 -13.28 24.36 -13.76
C GLU A 306 -13.13 22.84 -13.84
N VAL A 307 -12.37 22.34 -14.82
CA VAL A 307 -12.12 20.89 -14.97
C VAL A 307 -11.36 20.34 -13.76
N PHE A 308 -10.38 21.07 -13.22
CA PHE A 308 -9.68 20.67 -11.99
C PHE A 308 -10.62 20.52 -10.80
N LYS A 309 -11.56 21.45 -10.62
CA LYS A 309 -12.58 21.37 -9.57
C LYS A 309 -13.54 20.21 -9.80
N ALA A 310 -13.97 20.00 -11.04
CA ALA A 310 -14.86 18.90 -11.41
C ALA A 310 -14.20 17.53 -11.16
N MET A 311 -12.96 17.32 -11.60
CA MET A 311 -12.19 16.09 -11.30
C MET A 311 -12.07 15.85 -9.80
N LYS A 312 -11.81 16.90 -9.02
CA LYS A 312 -11.74 16.81 -7.56
C LYS A 312 -13.08 16.47 -6.92
N ALA A 313 -14.18 16.98 -7.46
CA ALA A 313 -15.51 16.66 -6.97
C ALA A 313 -15.84 15.17 -7.22
N VAL A 314 -15.47 14.65 -8.39
CA VAL A 314 -15.67 13.24 -8.74
C VAL A 314 -14.92 12.33 -7.77
N ILE A 315 -13.65 12.60 -7.49
CA ILE A 315 -12.82 11.75 -6.62
C ILE A 315 -12.97 12.05 -5.13
N ALA A 316 -13.80 13.02 -4.72
CA ALA A 316 -14.03 13.28 -3.30
C ALA A 316 -14.63 12.02 -2.64
N PRO A 317 -14.26 11.65 -1.40
CA PRO A 317 -13.43 12.39 -0.45
C PRO A 317 -11.92 12.20 -0.63
N LEU A 318 -11.45 11.46 -1.63
CA LEU A 318 -10.05 11.08 -1.81
C LEU A 318 -9.13 12.29 -2.00
N THR A 319 -7.87 12.16 -1.58
CA THR A 319 -6.91 13.28 -1.54
C THR A 319 -5.60 12.95 -2.25
N PRO A 320 -5.61 12.66 -3.57
CA PRO A 320 -4.37 12.51 -4.30
C PRO A 320 -3.60 13.85 -4.36
N PRO A 321 -2.27 13.81 -4.53
CA PRO A 321 -1.46 15.01 -4.70
C PRO A 321 -1.98 15.91 -5.83
N ASN A 322 -2.12 17.22 -5.58
CA ASN A 322 -2.64 18.17 -6.58
C ASN A 322 -1.91 18.10 -7.92
N ILE A 323 -0.59 17.89 -7.89
CA ILE A 323 0.24 17.79 -9.09
C ILE A 323 -0.17 16.61 -10.01
N GLU A 324 -0.68 15.52 -9.44
CA GLU A 324 -1.17 14.37 -10.19
C GLU A 324 -2.51 14.70 -10.85
N VAL A 325 -3.41 15.40 -10.13
CA VAL A 325 -4.70 15.87 -10.66
C VAL A 325 -4.51 16.93 -11.74
N GLU A 326 -3.61 17.91 -11.53
CA GLU A 326 -3.30 18.94 -12.54
C GLU A 326 -2.80 18.33 -13.85
N LYS A 327 -1.98 17.27 -13.77
CA LYS A 327 -1.53 16.54 -14.95
C LYS A 327 -2.65 15.71 -15.59
N ALA A 328 -3.55 15.14 -14.79
CA ALA A 328 -4.74 14.45 -15.29
C ALA A 328 -5.65 15.40 -16.09
N VAL A 329 -5.82 16.65 -15.62
CA VAL A 329 -6.54 17.70 -16.35
C VAL A 329 -5.89 17.95 -17.72
N VAL A 330 -4.56 18.04 -17.78
CA VAL A 330 -3.85 18.22 -19.07
C VAL A 330 -4.11 17.05 -20.02
N LEU A 331 -4.17 15.81 -19.53
CA LEU A 331 -4.51 14.63 -20.34
C LEU A 331 -5.94 14.72 -20.91
N TYR A 332 -6.90 15.15 -20.09
CA TYR A 332 -8.28 15.36 -20.53
C TYR A 332 -8.38 16.42 -21.64
N PHE A 333 -7.72 17.57 -21.48
CA PHE A 333 -7.69 18.58 -22.55
C PHE A 333 -7.00 18.07 -23.83
N LYS A 334 -5.97 17.25 -23.69
CA LYS A 334 -5.27 16.64 -24.84
C LYS A 334 -6.18 15.70 -25.63
N GLU A 335 -7.02 14.91 -24.97
CA GLU A 335 -8.05 14.07 -25.61
C GLU A 335 -9.05 14.91 -26.40
N LEU A 336 -9.43 16.09 -25.87
CA LEU A 336 -10.27 17.06 -26.57
C LEU A 336 -9.55 17.84 -27.69
N GLY A 337 -8.28 17.56 -27.97
CA GLY A 337 -7.48 18.26 -28.99
C GLY A 337 -7.03 19.67 -28.57
N ILE A 338 -7.13 20.02 -27.28
CA ILE A 338 -6.82 21.35 -26.76
C ILE A 338 -5.47 21.33 -26.03
N SER A 339 -4.55 22.19 -26.45
CA SER A 339 -3.26 22.36 -25.77
C SER A 339 -3.38 23.37 -24.62
N ILE A 340 -3.22 22.90 -23.38
CA ILE A 340 -3.24 23.74 -22.18
C ILE A 340 -2.00 23.49 -21.32
N LYS A 341 -1.46 24.54 -20.71
CA LYS A 341 -0.34 24.44 -19.75
C LYS A 341 -0.87 24.57 -18.33
N ILE A 342 -0.24 23.87 -17.39
CA ILE A 342 -0.55 23.99 -15.95
C ILE A 342 -0.30 25.45 -15.51
N PRO A 343 -1.30 26.15 -14.96
CA PRO A 343 -1.11 27.52 -14.46
C PRO A 343 -0.07 27.56 -13.34
N ASN A 344 0.91 28.47 -13.43
CA ASN A 344 1.99 28.66 -12.45
C ASN A 344 3.03 27.53 -12.32
N ALA A 345 3.59 27.02 -13.41
CA ALA A 345 4.81 26.20 -13.39
C ALA A 345 6.10 26.95 -12.96
N HIS A 346 6.00 28.10 -12.29
CA HIS A 346 7.15 28.91 -11.87
C HIS A 346 7.45 28.79 -10.36
N ASN A 347 8.67 28.32 -10.06
CA ASN A 347 9.47 28.64 -8.86
C ASN A 347 9.13 28.05 -7.47
N THR A 348 8.76 26.77 -7.35
CA THR A 348 8.80 26.11 -6.01
C THR A 348 10.23 25.86 -5.49
N SER A 349 11.27 25.91 -6.35
CA SER A 349 12.67 25.72 -5.93
C SER A 349 13.34 26.99 -5.37
N LYS A 350 12.99 28.19 -5.86
CA LYS A 350 13.54 29.47 -5.36
C LYS A 350 12.93 29.92 -4.04
N GLN A 351 11.63 29.68 -3.82
CA GLN A 351 10.93 30.13 -2.60
C GLN A 351 11.33 29.32 -1.35
N ARG A 352 11.74 28.05 -1.53
CA ARG A 352 12.34 27.26 -0.44
C ARG A 352 13.74 27.73 -0.02
N ARG A 353 14.50 28.37 -0.92
CA ARG A 353 15.83 28.92 -0.60
C ARG A 353 15.75 30.28 0.12
N SER A 354 14.77 31.13 -0.19
CA SER A 354 14.60 32.41 0.51
C SER A 354 14.07 32.25 1.94
N ASN A 355 13.14 31.31 2.17
CA ASN A 355 12.60 31.05 3.51
C ASN A 355 13.58 30.35 4.48
N ARG A 356 14.69 29.80 3.97
CA ARG A 356 15.76 29.24 4.83
C ARG A 356 16.74 30.30 5.34
N ARG A 357 16.79 31.49 4.73
CA ARG A 357 17.68 32.60 5.12
C ARG A 357 17.05 33.62 6.07
N ARG A 358 15.76 33.50 6.40
CA ARG A 358 15.02 34.46 7.24
C ARG A 358 14.45 33.86 8.54
N ARG A 359 15.25 33.08 9.27
CA ARG A 359 14.97 32.81 10.69
C ARG A 359 16.04 33.47 11.55
N PRO A 360 15.71 34.47 12.39
CA PRO A 360 16.65 35.00 13.37
C PRO A 360 16.97 33.93 14.42
N ALA A 361 18.23 33.87 14.85
CA ALA A 361 18.67 32.99 15.92
C ALA A 361 17.99 33.38 17.24
N HIS A 362 17.17 32.49 17.81
CA HIS A 362 16.63 32.67 19.15
C HIS A 362 17.78 32.55 20.17
N ARG A 363 18.13 33.69 20.77
CA ARG A 363 19.06 33.83 21.88
C ARG A 363 18.50 33.06 23.09
N LYS A 364 19.21 32.03 23.55
CA LYS A 364 18.88 31.28 24.78
C LYS A 364 19.09 32.20 25.99
N THR A 365 18.02 32.50 26.71
CA THR A 365 18.09 33.04 28.07
C THR A 365 18.29 31.88 29.06
N LYS A 366 19.27 32.01 29.95
CA LYS A 366 19.53 31.07 31.07
C LYS A 366 18.44 31.24 32.14
N PRO A 367 18.05 30.18 32.88
CA PRO A 367 17.21 30.31 34.06
C PRO A 367 18.04 30.80 35.28
N PRO A 368 17.42 31.51 36.24
CA PRO A 368 18.10 32.00 37.44
C PRO A 368 18.31 30.89 38.49
N GLU A 369 19.45 30.98 39.17
CA GLU A 369 19.84 30.19 40.34
C GLU A 369 18.84 30.38 41.50
N GLN A 370 18.41 29.26 42.09
CA GLN A 370 17.77 29.25 43.40
C GLN A 370 18.83 29.47 44.47
N ALA A 371 18.74 30.62 45.16
CA ALA A 371 19.48 30.90 46.38
C ALA A 371 18.87 30.16 47.57
N ALA A 372 19.75 29.62 48.40
CA ALA A 372 19.45 29.00 49.68
C ALA A 372 18.77 29.96 50.66
N ARG A 373 17.72 29.47 51.34
CA ARG A 373 17.52 29.52 52.79
C ARG A 373 16.31 28.69 53.19
#